data_AF-A0AA48RAT8-F1
#
_entry.id   AF-A0AA48RAT8-F1
#
_cell.length_a   1.000
_cell.length_b   1.000
_cell.length_c   1.000
_cell.angle_alpha   90.00
_cell.angle_beta   90.00
_cell.angle_gamma   90.00
#
_symmetry.space_group_name_H-M   'P 1'
#
loop_
_entity.id
_entity.type
_entity.pdbx_description
1 polymer ?
#
loop_
_entity_poly.entity_id
_entity_poly.type
_entity_poly.pdbx_seq_one_letter_code
_entity_poly.pdbx_strand_id
1 'polypeptide(L)'
;MSATEAPGDRSKLVKNFRVRTPNNRSKVTNGSKLMPGLDGRSVWGRRFYDLCASHAADAGGPEILSEAQLSLIRRASALEVTLERFELDMAEGRDVDLDLYARAAGHLRRILETVGVGRVAKDTTPTIAHIVAQYDVLQAEPASAPTPRGATTLPPASPMPTSGHGCPGATHAEPNAEAAE
;
A
#
# COMPACT_ATOMS: atom_id res chain seq x y z
N MET A 1 -9.00 -63.35 -3.77
CA MET A 1 -8.20 -62.89 -4.92
C MET A 1 -7.68 -61.49 -4.60
N SER A 2 -6.51 -61.40 -3.95
CA SER A 2 -5.89 -60.12 -3.61
C SER A 2 -4.90 -59.75 -4.71
N ALA A 3 -5.18 -58.68 -5.44
CA ALA A 3 -4.27 -58.11 -6.42
C ALA A 3 -3.31 -57.15 -5.69
N THR A 4 -2.05 -57.56 -5.57
CA THR A 4 -0.95 -56.69 -5.16
C THR A 4 -0.51 -55.90 -6.40
N GLU A 5 -0.93 -54.64 -6.54
CA GLU A 5 -0.43 -53.77 -7.60
C GLU A 5 1.08 -53.55 -7.45
N ALA A 6 1.81 -53.67 -8.57
CA ALA A 6 3.25 -53.46 -8.63
C ALA A 6 3.61 -51.99 -8.27
N PRO A 7 4.73 -51.74 -7.57
CA PRO A 7 5.13 -50.39 -7.18
C PRO A 7 5.45 -49.55 -8.42
N GLY A 8 4.58 -48.59 -8.74
CA GLY A 8 4.75 -47.69 -9.89
C GLY A 8 6.07 -46.93 -9.88
N ASP A 9 6.66 -46.74 -11.07
CA ASP A 9 7.94 -46.08 -11.32
C ASP A 9 7.99 -44.65 -10.75
N ARG A 10 8.53 -44.51 -9.54
CA ARG A 10 8.69 -43.23 -8.83
C ARG A 10 9.65 -42.25 -9.53
N SER A 11 10.45 -42.71 -10.51
CA SER A 11 11.43 -41.85 -11.19
C SER A 11 10.77 -40.74 -12.02
N LYS A 12 9.59 -41.01 -12.60
CA LYS A 12 8.81 -40.02 -13.35
C LYS A 12 8.21 -38.96 -12.44
N LEU A 13 7.80 -39.35 -11.22
CA LEU A 13 7.24 -38.44 -10.23
C LEU A 13 8.28 -37.38 -9.82
N VAL A 14 9.51 -37.81 -9.50
CA VAL A 14 10.61 -36.91 -9.10
C VAL A 14 11.01 -35.95 -10.23
N LYS A 15 10.96 -36.40 -11.49
CA LYS A 15 11.22 -35.53 -12.66
C LYS A 15 10.22 -34.37 -12.76
N ASN A 16 8.96 -34.59 -12.39
CA ASN A 16 7.92 -33.56 -12.46
C ASN A 16 8.05 -32.49 -11.37
N PHE A 17 8.71 -32.79 -10.26
CA PHE A 17 9.00 -31.83 -9.19
C PHE A 17 10.25 -30.99 -9.42
N ARG A 18 10.89 -31.10 -10.59
CA ARG A 18 12.02 -30.23 -10.93
C ARG A 18 11.54 -28.81 -11.21
N VAL A 19 12.23 -27.84 -10.64
CA VAL A 19 11.96 -26.42 -10.88
C VAL A 19 12.22 -26.11 -12.36
N ARG A 20 11.22 -25.56 -13.05
CA ARG A 20 11.32 -25.20 -14.48
C ARG A 20 12.29 -24.04 -14.71
N THR A 21 12.75 -23.83 -15.94
CA THR A 21 13.49 -22.61 -16.32
C THR A 21 12.57 -21.38 -16.32
N PRO A 22 13.08 -20.16 -16.10
CA PRO A 22 12.25 -18.95 -16.03
C PRO A 22 11.33 -18.75 -17.24
N ASN A 23 11.81 -19.04 -18.45
CA ASN A 23 11.02 -18.91 -19.69
C ASN A 23 9.86 -19.93 -19.77
N ASN A 24 9.96 -21.07 -19.09
CA ASN A 24 8.95 -22.12 -19.07
C ASN A 24 8.08 -22.11 -17.80
N ARG A 25 8.40 -21.22 -16.84
CA ARG A 25 7.59 -20.97 -15.65
C ARG A 25 6.39 -20.10 -16.00
N SER A 26 5.35 -20.21 -15.19
CA SER A 26 4.19 -19.33 -15.34
C SER A 26 4.57 -17.88 -15.02
N LYS A 27 3.86 -16.92 -15.62
CA LYS A 27 4.01 -15.49 -15.29
C LYS A 27 3.77 -15.19 -13.81
N VAL A 28 2.95 -16.01 -13.15
CA VAL A 28 2.67 -15.93 -11.72
C VAL A 28 3.86 -16.37 -10.89
N THR A 29 4.45 -17.52 -11.24
CA THR A 29 5.67 -18.02 -10.60
C THR A 29 6.86 -17.09 -10.80
N ASN A 30 6.89 -16.35 -11.91
CA ASN A 30 7.92 -15.34 -12.16
C ASN A 30 7.62 -13.98 -11.50
N GLY A 31 6.52 -13.83 -10.76
CA GLY A 31 6.15 -12.58 -10.08
C GLY A 31 5.60 -11.47 -11.00
N SER A 32 5.59 -11.66 -12.32
CA SER A 32 5.08 -10.66 -13.29
C SER A 32 3.55 -10.50 -13.29
N LYS A 33 2.81 -11.44 -12.70
CA LYS A 33 1.36 -11.39 -12.49
C LYS A 33 1.00 -12.03 -11.16
N LEU A 34 -0.06 -11.56 -10.50
CA LEU A 34 -0.55 -12.21 -9.28
C LEU A 34 -1.47 -13.40 -9.58
N MET A 35 -2.28 -13.33 -10.64
CA MET A 35 -3.20 -14.38 -11.04
C MET A 35 -3.33 -14.45 -12.57
N PRO A 36 -3.50 -15.65 -13.16
CA PRO A 36 -3.78 -15.76 -14.59
C PRO A 36 -5.14 -15.13 -14.93
N GLY A 37 -5.24 -14.43 -16.06
CA GLY A 37 -6.49 -13.88 -16.56
C GLY A 37 -7.05 -12.65 -15.82
N LEU A 38 -6.48 -12.26 -14.67
CA LEU A 38 -6.96 -11.09 -13.93
C LEU A 38 -6.61 -9.78 -14.66
N ASP A 39 -7.63 -8.97 -14.94
CA ASP A 39 -7.46 -7.59 -15.41
C ASP A 39 -7.26 -6.64 -14.22
N GLY A 40 -6.02 -6.20 -14.03
CA GLY A 40 -5.62 -5.24 -13.00
C GLY A 40 -6.11 -3.81 -13.23
N ARG A 41 -6.89 -3.54 -14.28
CA ARG A 41 -7.50 -2.22 -14.53
C ARG A 41 -8.88 -2.07 -13.92
N SER A 42 -9.57 -3.18 -13.63
CA SER A 42 -10.88 -3.18 -12.96
C SER A 42 -10.76 -2.72 -11.51
N VAL A 43 -11.85 -2.19 -10.94
CA VAL A 43 -11.88 -1.72 -9.54
C VAL A 43 -11.49 -2.84 -8.57
N TRP A 44 -12.16 -4.00 -8.70
CA TRP A 44 -11.87 -5.18 -7.89
C TRP A 44 -10.50 -5.80 -8.19
N GLY A 45 -10.05 -5.71 -9.45
CA GLY A 45 -8.70 -6.11 -9.83
C GLY A 45 -7.65 -5.28 -9.11
N ARG A 46 -7.74 -3.95 -9.15
CA ARG A 46 -6.81 -3.06 -8.41
C ARG A 46 -6.85 -3.35 -6.92
N ARG A 47 -8.04 -3.43 -6.34
CA ARG A 47 -8.22 -3.74 -4.92
C ARG A 47 -7.53 -5.04 -4.53
N PHE A 48 -7.67 -6.10 -5.32
CA PHE A 48 -6.98 -7.36 -5.09
C PHE A 48 -5.44 -7.23 -5.13
N TYR A 49 -4.90 -6.46 -6.07
CA TYR A 49 -3.46 -6.21 -6.15
C TYR A 49 -2.96 -5.41 -4.94
N ASP A 50 -3.70 -4.39 -4.52
CA ASP A 50 -3.38 -3.55 -3.36
C ASP A 50 -3.34 -4.36 -2.07
N LEU A 51 -4.32 -5.26 -1.87
CA LEU A 51 -4.36 -6.15 -0.71
C LEU A 51 -3.20 -7.14 -0.73
N CYS A 52 -2.89 -7.76 -1.87
CA CYS A 52 -1.74 -8.66 -1.98
C CYS A 52 -0.43 -7.94 -1.63
N ALA A 53 -0.24 -6.72 -2.12
CA ALA A 53 0.94 -5.93 -1.85
C ALA A 53 1.04 -5.54 -0.36
N SER A 54 -0.09 -5.15 0.25
CA SER A 54 -0.17 -4.76 1.66
C SER A 54 0.14 -5.94 2.58
N HIS A 55 -0.50 -7.08 2.36
CA HIS A 55 -0.26 -8.30 3.14
C HIS A 55 1.18 -8.80 2.99
N ALA A 56 1.76 -8.73 1.79
CA ALA A 56 3.15 -9.08 1.58
C ALA A 56 4.10 -8.12 2.31
N ALA A 57 3.81 -6.82 2.32
CA ALA A 57 4.58 -5.82 3.05
C ALA A 57 4.52 -6.04 4.57
N ASP A 58 3.33 -6.33 5.11
CA ASP A 58 3.14 -6.60 6.53
C ASP A 58 3.85 -7.88 6.98
N ALA A 59 3.97 -8.87 6.10
CA ALA A 59 4.72 -10.10 6.33
C ALA A 59 6.24 -9.95 6.07
N GLY A 60 6.74 -8.72 5.84
CA GLY A 60 8.15 -8.38 5.73
C GLY A 60 8.72 -8.33 4.32
N GLY A 61 7.87 -8.34 3.28
CA GLY A 61 8.24 -8.13 1.88
C GLY A 61 8.22 -9.40 1.02
N PRO A 62 7.89 -9.31 -0.29
CA PRO A 62 7.73 -10.46 -1.17
C PRO A 62 9.03 -11.28 -1.37
N GLU A 63 10.19 -10.68 -1.17
CA GLU A 63 11.51 -11.28 -1.35
C GLU A 63 11.90 -12.30 -0.27
N ILE A 64 11.36 -12.17 0.95
CA ILE A 64 11.61 -13.10 2.05
C ILE A 64 10.53 -14.17 2.19
N LEU A 65 9.40 -13.99 1.51
CA LEU A 65 8.26 -14.89 1.60
C LEU A 65 8.45 -16.14 0.75
N SER A 66 8.11 -17.29 1.35
CA SER A 66 8.02 -18.54 0.60
C SER A 66 6.87 -18.48 -0.42
N GLU A 67 6.97 -19.27 -1.50
CA GLU A 67 5.87 -19.38 -2.48
C GLU A 67 4.57 -19.86 -1.83
N ALA A 68 4.65 -20.67 -0.77
CA ALA A 68 3.48 -21.09 0.02
C ALA A 68 2.79 -19.88 0.70
N GLN A 69 3.56 -19.00 1.33
CA GLN A 69 3.04 -17.77 1.95
C GLN A 69 2.46 -16.83 0.88
N LEU A 70 3.14 -16.64 -0.25
CA LEU A 70 2.61 -15.84 -1.37
C LEU A 70 1.28 -16.41 -1.88
N SER A 71 1.17 -17.74 -1.93
CA SER A 71 -0.06 -18.44 -2.30
C SER A 71 -1.20 -18.20 -1.30
N LEU A 72 -0.89 -18.19 0.00
CA LEU A 72 -1.85 -17.89 1.06
C LEU A 72 -2.31 -16.43 1.01
N ILE A 73 -1.39 -15.47 0.81
CA ILE A 73 -1.69 -14.04 0.66
C ILE A 73 -2.67 -13.81 -0.49
N ARG A 74 -2.45 -14.45 -1.65
CA ARG A 74 -3.38 -14.37 -2.79
C ARG A 74 -4.78 -14.89 -2.44
N ARG A 75 -4.89 -15.95 -1.62
CA ARG A 75 -6.19 -16.47 -1.18
C ARG A 75 -6.86 -15.56 -0.15
N ALA A 76 -6.11 -15.01 0.79
CA ALA A 76 -6.61 -14.02 1.75
C ALA A 76 -7.18 -12.80 1.02
N SER A 77 -6.42 -12.24 0.08
CA SER A 77 -6.84 -11.07 -0.71
C SER A 77 -8.09 -11.36 -1.56
N ALA A 78 -8.23 -12.58 -2.08
CA ALA A 78 -9.43 -12.98 -2.82
C ALA A 78 -10.66 -13.10 -1.91
N LEU A 79 -10.49 -13.64 -0.69
CA LEU A 79 -11.54 -13.72 0.32
C LEU A 79 -11.97 -12.32 0.77
N GLU A 80 -11.02 -11.41 1.03
CA GLU A 80 -11.32 -10.02 1.40
C GLU A 80 -12.15 -9.32 0.33
N VAL A 81 -11.73 -9.36 -0.94
CA VAL A 81 -12.52 -8.78 -2.04
C VAL A 81 -13.92 -9.40 -2.13
N THR A 82 -14.05 -10.70 -1.84
CA THR A 82 -15.35 -11.37 -1.84
C THR A 82 -16.22 -10.91 -0.67
N LEU A 83 -15.64 -10.74 0.52
CA LEU A 83 -16.32 -10.24 1.71
C LEU A 83 -16.74 -8.78 1.55
N GLU A 84 -15.88 -7.93 0.98
CA GLU A 84 -16.20 -6.53 0.64
C GLU A 84 -17.41 -6.45 -0.31
N ARG A 85 -17.54 -7.41 -1.24
CA ARG A 85 -18.71 -7.51 -2.12
C ARG A 85 -19.96 -7.95 -1.37
N PHE A 86 -19.86 -8.90 -0.45
CA PHE A 86 -21.00 -9.26 0.41
C PHE A 86 -21.44 -8.09 1.28
N GLU A 87 -20.50 -7.29 1.78
CA GLU A 87 -20.78 -6.09 2.58
C GLU A 87 -21.48 -5.00 1.78
N LEU A 88 -21.07 -4.80 0.51
CA LEU A 88 -21.78 -3.93 -0.43
C LEU A 88 -23.22 -4.40 -0.62
N ASP A 89 -23.41 -5.69 -0.89
CA ASP A 89 -24.73 -6.28 -1.10
C ASP A 89 -25.62 -6.13 0.14
N MET A 90 -25.07 -6.37 1.34
CA MET A 90 -25.76 -6.15 2.62
C MET A 90 -26.14 -4.67 2.83
N ALA A 91 -25.23 -3.74 2.52
CA ALA A 91 -25.46 -2.30 2.68
C ALA A 91 -26.57 -1.78 1.75
N GLU A 92 -26.71 -2.38 0.56
CA GLU A 92 -27.78 -2.08 -0.39
C GLU A 92 -29.10 -2.81 -0.07
N GLY A 93 -29.14 -3.60 1.00
CA GLY A 93 -30.33 -4.37 1.39
C GLY A 93 -30.62 -5.57 0.48
N ARG A 94 -29.63 -6.04 -0.28
CA ARG A 94 -29.74 -7.26 -1.09
C ARG A 94 -29.59 -8.49 -0.19
N ASP A 95 -30.18 -9.59 -0.63
CA ASP A 95 -30.10 -10.86 0.11
C ASP A 95 -28.69 -11.45 0.02
N VAL A 96 -28.15 -11.83 1.17
CA VAL A 96 -26.78 -12.35 1.31
C VAL A 96 -26.81 -13.57 2.22
N ASP A 97 -26.14 -14.64 1.78
CA ASP A 97 -25.92 -15.83 2.60
C ASP A 97 -24.94 -15.51 3.74
N LEU A 98 -25.50 -15.21 4.92
CA LEU A 98 -24.74 -14.88 6.13
C LEU A 98 -23.89 -16.06 6.63
N ASP A 99 -24.29 -17.30 6.38
CA ASP A 99 -23.51 -18.49 6.76
C ASP A 99 -22.28 -18.64 5.86
N LEU A 100 -22.41 -18.34 4.57
CA LEU A 100 -21.28 -18.29 3.65
C LEU A 100 -20.34 -17.12 4.00
N TYR A 101 -20.88 -15.94 4.29
CA TYR A 101 -20.09 -14.79 4.74
C TYR A 101 -19.30 -15.12 6.01
N ALA A 102 -19.95 -15.63 7.05
CA ALA A 102 -19.31 -15.97 8.33
C ALA A 102 -18.21 -17.03 8.17
N ARG A 103 -18.43 -18.05 7.33
CA ARG A 103 -17.41 -19.07 7.01
C ARG A 103 -16.22 -18.46 6.28
N ALA A 104 -16.46 -17.65 5.26
CA ALA A 104 -15.40 -16.98 4.51
C ALA A 104 -14.57 -16.06 5.40
N ALA A 105 -15.21 -15.26 6.28
CA ALA A 105 -14.53 -14.42 7.26
C ALA A 105 -13.69 -15.25 8.25
N GLY A 106 -14.24 -16.38 8.73
CA GLY A 106 -13.50 -17.31 9.58
C GLY A 106 -12.32 -17.98 8.89
N HIS A 107 -12.39 -18.24 7.59
CA HIS A 107 -11.26 -18.76 6.80
C HIS A 107 -10.19 -17.68 6.57
N LEU A 108 -10.62 -16.45 6.28
CA LEU A 108 -9.72 -15.30 6.11
C LEU A 108 -8.84 -15.12 7.35
N ARG A 109 -9.45 -15.04 8.55
CA ARG A 109 -8.71 -14.90 9.81
C ARG A 109 -7.62 -15.96 9.95
N ARG A 110 -7.97 -17.24 9.75
CA ARG A 110 -7.02 -18.36 9.89
C ARG A 110 -5.87 -18.28 8.89
N ILE A 111 -6.14 -17.84 7.66
CA ILE A 111 -5.09 -17.66 6.65
C ILE A 111 -4.16 -16.53 7.07
N LEU A 112 -4.68 -15.38 7.52
CA LEU A 112 -3.87 -14.25 7.97
C LEU A 112 -3.00 -14.61 9.19
N GLU A 113 -3.55 -15.37 10.14
CA GLU A 113 -2.81 -15.92 11.27
C GLU A 113 -1.68 -16.87 10.81
N THR A 114 -1.94 -17.70 9.80
CA THR A 114 -0.95 -18.65 9.26
C THR A 114 0.18 -17.95 8.51
N VAL A 115 -0.13 -16.89 7.77
CA VAL A 115 0.87 -16.08 7.07
C VAL A 115 1.79 -15.35 8.08
N GLY A 116 1.29 -15.14 9.30
CA GLY A 116 2.02 -14.41 10.34
C GLY A 116 1.98 -12.91 10.10
N VAL A 117 0.85 -12.40 9.60
CA VAL A 117 0.63 -10.96 9.38
C VAL A 117 0.52 -10.27 10.75
N GLY A 118 1.66 -10.00 11.36
CA GLY A 118 1.81 -9.06 12.46
C GLY A 118 2.53 -7.86 11.90
N ARG A 119 1.90 -6.67 11.93
CA ARG A 119 2.53 -5.44 11.48
C ARG A 119 3.84 -5.23 12.25
N VAL A 120 4.97 -5.50 11.61
CA VAL A 120 6.28 -5.20 12.18
C VAL A 120 6.48 -3.68 12.06
N ALA A 121 6.68 -3.02 13.19
CA ALA A 121 7.01 -1.59 13.18
C ALA A 121 8.25 -1.38 12.31
N LYS A 122 8.20 -0.41 11.38
CA LYS A 122 9.37 -0.05 10.58
C LYS A 122 10.51 0.28 11.53
N ASP A 123 11.67 -0.35 11.34
CA ASP A 123 12.88 0.03 12.05
C ASP A 123 13.23 1.46 11.63
N THR A 124 12.94 2.40 12.52
CA THR A 124 13.18 3.82 12.37
C THR A 124 14.48 4.23 13.05
N THR A 125 15.32 3.27 13.44
CA THR A 125 16.63 3.54 14.03
C THR A 125 17.45 4.36 13.02
N PRO A 126 17.75 5.63 13.33
CA PRO A 126 18.51 6.47 12.41
C PRO A 126 19.90 5.86 12.24
N THR A 127 20.36 5.79 10.99
CA THR A 127 21.73 5.36 10.68
C THR A 127 22.71 6.34 11.33
N ILE A 128 23.91 5.84 11.68
CA ILE A 128 24.97 6.68 12.27
C ILE A 128 25.22 7.94 11.42
N ALA A 129 25.21 7.81 10.09
CA ALA A 129 25.35 8.93 9.18
C ALA A 129 24.24 10.00 9.34
N HIS A 130 23.01 9.57 9.58
CA HIS A 130 21.88 10.48 9.83
C HIS A 130 22.03 11.21 11.17
N ILE A 131 22.46 10.49 12.22
CA ILE A 131 22.72 11.07 13.54
C ILE A 131 23.83 12.12 13.47
N VAL A 132 24.94 11.82 12.77
CA VAL A 132 26.06 12.75 12.60
C VAL A 132 25.61 14.02 11.87
N ALA A 133 24.91 13.88 10.74
CA ALA A 133 24.40 15.03 9.98
C ALA A 133 23.45 15.91 10.81
N GLN A 134 22.61 15.30 11.66
CA GLN A 134 21.72 16.04 12.55
C GLN A 134 22.49 16.77 13.65
N TYR A 135 23.55 16.16 14.17
CA TYR A 135 24.42 16.78 15.18
C TYR A 135 25.18 17.98 14.60
N ASP A 136 25.70 17.87 13.37
CA ASP A 136 26.41 18.95 12.70
C ASP A 136 25.51 20.18 12.47
N VAL A 137 24.23 19.96 12.13
CA VAL A 137 23.26 21.04 11.96
C VAL A 137 22.93 21.73 13.30
N LEU A 138 22.88 20.99 14.40
CA LEU A 138 22.63 21.54 15.74
C LEU A 138 23.84 22.28 16.32
N GLN A 139 25.06 21.86 15.96
CA GLN A 139 26.32 22.47 16.39
C GLN A 139 26.78 23.60 15.46
N ALA A 140 26.10 23.81 14.34
CA ALA A 140 26.26 25.02 13.54
C ALA A 140 25.73 26.22 14.36
N GLU A 141 26.61 26.77 15.21
CA GLU A 141 26.45 28.08 15.84
C GLU A 141 25.93 29.06 14.77
N PRO A 142 24.88 29.86 15.04
CA PRO A 142 24.44 30.85 14.07
C PRO A 142 25.63 31.76 13.80
N ALA A 143 26.19 31.66 12.59
CA ALA A 143 27.28 32.49 12.13
C ALA A 143 26.95 33.92 12.54
N SER A 144 27.80 34.50 13.40
CA SER A 144 27.61 35.81 14.02
C SER A 144 26.98 36.75 12.99
N ALA A 145 25.77 37.23 13.27
CA ALA A 145 25.09 38.20 12.41
C ALA A 145 26.11 39.27 12.00
N PRO A 146 26.26 39.60 10.70
CA PRO A 146 27.19 40.62 10.29
C PRO A 146 26.85 41.90 11.06
N THR A 147 27.75 42.31 11.95
CA THR A 147 27.62 43.58 12.68
C THR A 147 27.36 44.66 11.65
N PRO A 148 26.28 45.45 11.76
CA PRO A 148 26.02 46.52 10.79
C PRO A 148 27.17 47.52 10.91
N ARG A 149 28.09 47.49 9.94
CA ARG A 149 29.16 48.48 9.83
C ARG A 149 28.55 49.79 9.39
N GLY A 150 28.51 50.73 10.32
CA GLY A 150 28.29 52.15 10.06
C GLY A 150 26.83 52.52 9.89
N ALA A 151 26.24 53.07 10.94
CA ALA A 151 25.12 53.98 10.79
C ALA A 151 25.61 55.22 10.02
N THR A 152 25.50 55.21 8.69
CA THR A 152 25.51 56.46 7.92
C THR A 152 24.19 57.14 8.21
N THR A 153 24.26 58.26 8.92
CA THR A 153 23.12 59.15 9.17
C THR A 153 22.51 59.56 7.82
N LEU A 154 21.34 59.03 7.49
CA LEU A 154 20.55 59.46 6.35
C LEU A 154 19.96 60.85 6.69
N PRO A 155 20.06 61.87 5.81
CA PRO A 155 19.39 63.14 6.03
C PRO A 155 17.86 62.96 6.00
N PRO A 156 17.08 63.86 6.65
CA PRO A 156 15.65 63.70 6.82
C PRO A 156 14.90 63.72 5.48
N ALA A 157 13.96 62.78 5.35
CA ALA A 157 13.14 62.58 4.17
C ALA A 157 12.26 63.81 3.87
N SER A 158 12.26 64.25 2.60
CA SER A 158 11.23 65.15 2.09
C SER A 158 9.90 64.40 1.93
N PRO A 159 8.75 65.01 2.20
CA PRO A 159 7.46 64.33 2.11
C PRO A 159 7.05 64.10 0.65
N MET A 160 6.75 62.85 0.30
CA MET A 160 6.14 62.45 -0.97
C MET A 160 4.59 62.53 -0.87
N PRO A 161 3.90 62.80 -1.99
CA PRO A 161 2.47 63.07 -2.01
C PRO A 161 1.61 61.81 -1.88
N THR A 162 0.46 61.97 -1.23
CA THR A 162 -0.57 60.96 -1.05
C THR A 162 -1.30 60.67 -2.36
N SER A 163 -1.25 59.42 -2.81
CA SER A 163 -2.19 58.86 -3.80
C SER A 163 -2.31 57.37 -3.44
N GLY A 164 -3.41 56.81 -2.97
CA GLY A 164 -4.79 57.09 -3.34
C GLY A 164 -5.24 56.12 -4.41
N HIS A 165 -5.11 54.80 -4.22
CA HIS A 165 -5.69 53.78 -5.10
C HIS A 165 -6.26 52.64 -4.25
N GLY A 166 -7.58 52.49 -4.29
CA GLY A 166 -8.35 51.49 -3.56
C GLY A 166 -8.29 50.11 -4.21
N CYS A 167 -8.37 49.09 -3.37
CA CYS A 167 -8.66 47.72 -3.78
C CYS A 167 -10.19 47.54 -3.86
N PRO A 168 -10.76 47.10 -5.00
CA PRO A 168 -12.15 46.67 -5.02
C PRO A 168 -12.27 45.24 -4.47
N GLY A 169 -13.34 45.01 -3.72
CA GLY A 169 -13.61 43.81 -2.97
C GLY A 169 -13.93 42.58 -3.83
N ALA A 170 -13.59 41.41 -3.30
CA ALA A 170 -14.13 40.14 -3.73
C ALA A 170 -15.29 39.76 -2.79
N THR A 171 -16.49 39.76 -3.35
CA THR A 171 -17.76 39.41 -2.71
C THR A 171 -17.90 37.90 -2.51
N HIS A 172 -18.58 37.55 -1.42
CA HIS A 172 -19.08 36.21 -1.08
C HIS A 172 -19.94 35.57 -2.17
N ALA A 173 -19.86 34.24 -2.30
CA ALA A 173 -20.89 33.41 -2.90
C ALA A 173 -20.87 31.98 -2.32
N GLU A 174 -21.80 31.68 -1.42
CA GLU A 174 -22.44 30.38 -1.24
C GLU A 174 -23.97 30.62 -1.39
N PRO A 175 -24.84 29.60 -1.32
CA PRO A 175 -25.08 28.54 -2.30
C PRO A 175 -26.52 28.63 -2.86
N ASN A 176 -26.84 27.99 -3.98
CA ASN A 176 -28.23 27.85 -4.44
C ASN A 176 -28.68 26.39 -4.36
N ALA A 177 -29.75 26.18 -3.60
CA ALA A 177 -30.64 25.04 -3.67
C ALA A 177 -31.75 25.29 -4.72
N GLU A 178 -32.31 24.18 -5.22
CA GLU A 178 -33.72 23.99 -5.60
C GLU A 178 -34.13 23.91 -7.10
N ALA A 179 -34.68 22.72 -7.45
CA ALA A 179 -35.82 22.38 -8.31
C ALA A 179 -35.74 22.17 -9.85
N ALA A 180 -36.52 21.15 -10.26
CA ALA A 180 -36.94 20.65 -11.60
C ALA A 180 -35.88 19.80 -12.34
N GLU A 181 -36.14 18.55 -12.76
CA GLU A 181 -37.37 17.85 -13.20
C GLU A 181 -37.29 16.35 -12.88
#